data_AF-A0A1G1GTE5-F1
#
_entry.id   AF-A0A1G1GTE5-F1
#
_cell.length_a   1.000
_cell.length_b   1.000
_cell.length_c   1.000
_cell.angle_alpha   90.00
_cell.angle_beta   90.00
_cell.angle_gamma   90.00
#
_symmetry.space_group_name_H-M   'P 1'
#
loop_
_entity.id
_entity.type
_entity.pdbx_description
1 polymer ?
#
loop_
_entity_poly.entity_id
_entity_poly.type
_entity_poly.pdbx_seq_one_letter_code
_entity_poly.pdbx_strand_id
1 'polypeptide(L)'
;MRKSLIVDLREKELFTYLLEIKKSGYELKESKKYPLSDRYDFSLDVVTEDIESAYLSLPISSLNFRFIDLPFSDRERIREILPFELDGVILGGSSEVIFDDAVIGSSDNKYQVLAVYIGKNILRELLERLRSHKIDPVFIMSIELKEILKGVTSERLLSPVMLEDKDRIALAVEEIKKPTINLRRDEFSYTRDVERTKRSLRVTAVLMILLALVLAADLLLEIVTVRHEIAFLKNEMRKKYQEIFPGEKNIINELYQLKSHMKELKGKEEFYVGVNPLNLLFNLSQIDKQGVIFNEITADRGNLTMKGEAPSLSDIQHVRGKLESFFNEVTISDSKSSSQGTMLFTITAKDRKA
;
A
#
# COMPACT_ATOMS: atom_id res chain seq x y z
N MET A 1 -3.51 7.44 36.09
CA MET A 1 -3.53 8.77 36.74
C MET A 1 -2.11 9.28 36.68
N ARG A 2 -1.89 10.54 36.29
CA ARG A 2 -0.54 11.03 36.00
C ARG A 2 0.11 11.59 37.27
N LYS A 3 1.09 10.87 37.82
CA LYS A 3 1.91 11.37 38.93
C LYS A 3 2.91 12.38 38.38
N SER A 4 2.84 13.60 38.89
CA SER A 4 3.68 14.73 38.48
C SER A 4 4.49 15.23 39.67
N LEU A 5 5.80 15.38 39.47
CA LEU A 5 6.69 15.99 40.45
C LEU A 5 6.94 17.44 40.07
N ILE A 6 6.71 18.37 40.99
CA ILE A 6 7.11 19.77 40.83
C ILE A 6 8.29 20.03 41.75
N VAL A 7 9.41 20.46 41.18
CA VAL A 7 10.58 20.94 41.88
C VAL A 7 10.53 22.46 41.89
N ASP A 8 10.21 23.06 43.03
CA ASP A 8 10.11 24.51 43.21
C ASP A 8 11.37 25.04 43.89
N LEU A 9 12.26 25.64 43.11
CA LEU A 9 13.48 26.26 43.60
C LEU A 9 13.15 27.66 44.11
N ARG A 10 13.56 27.96 45.35
CA ARG A 10 13.46 29.29 45.98
C ARG A 10 14.86 29.77 46.37
N GLU A 11 14.97 30.98 46.89
CA GLU A 11 16.29 31.59 47.17
C GLU A 11 17.19 30.79 48.14
N LYS A 12 16.60 30.15 49.16
CA LYS A 12 17.34 29.46 50.23
C LYS A 12 16.88 28.02 50.46
N GLU A 13 15.91 27.57 49.70
CA GLU A 13 15.21 26.32 49.94
C GLU A 13 14.65 25.78 48.64
N LEU A 14 14.56 24.47 48.55
CA LEU A 14 13.94 23.76 47.45
C LEU A 14 12.76 22.95 47.99
N PHE A 15 11.63 23.04 47.31
CA PHE A 15 10.46 22.23 47.61
C PHE A 15 10.22 21.22 46.52
N THR A 16 9.73 20.04 46.91
CA THR A 16 9.19 19.07 45.96
C THR A 16 7.74 18.78 46.30
N TYR A 17 6.86 18.92 45.31
CA TYR A 17 5.44 18.58 45.43
C TYR A 17 5.12 17.39 44.53
N LEU A 18 4.67 16.30 45.13
CA LEU A 18 4.19 15.13 44.40
C LEU A 18 2.67 15.23 44.25
N LEU A 19 2.22 15.40 43.01
CA LEU A 19 0.84 15.66 42.66
C LEU A 19 0.26 14.54 41.80
N GLU A 20 -1.02 14.26 42.01
CA GLU A 20 -1.82 13.46 41.09
C GLU A 20 -2.79 14.37 40.34
N ILE A 21 -2.49 14.67 39.08
CA ILE A 21 -3.29 15.59 38.27
C ILE A 21 -4.46 14.82 37.63
N LYS A 22 -5.68 15.26 37.92
CA LYS A 22 -6.96 14.72 37.39
C LYS A 22 -7.61 15.76 36.47
N LYS A 23 -8.61 15.34 35.68
CA LYS A 23 -9.35 16.28 34.79
C LYS A 23 -10.01 17.44 35.54
N SER A 24 -10.51 17.19 36.76
CA SER A 24 -11.26 18.16 37.58
C SER A 24 -10.42 18.87 38.66
N GLY A 25 -9.12 18.60 38.77
CA GLY A 25 -8.29 19.18 39.83
C GLY A 25 -6.96 18.48 40.03
N TYR A 26 -6.33 18.70 41.18
CA TYR A 26 -5.11 18.02 41.59
C TYR A 26 -5.24 17.52 43.02
N GLU A 27 -4.49 16.49 43.36
CA GLU A 27 -4.39 15.98 44.73
C GLU A 27 -2.91 15.96 45.13
N LEU A 28 -2.58 16.67 46.21
CA LEU A 28 -1.23 16.66 46.80
C LEU A 28 -1.04 15.37 47.58
N LYS A 29 -0.07 14.55 47.18
CA LYS A 29 0.29 13.31 47.86
C LYS A 29 1.40 13.53 48.88
N GLU A 30 2.41 14.31 48.51
CA GLU A 30 3.57 14.54 49.36
C GLU A 30 4.17 15.93 49.08
N SER A 31 4.66 16.59 50.12
CA SER A 31 5.46 17.81 50.04
C SER A 31 6.71 17.63 50.89
N LYS A 32 7.88 17.91 50.33
CA LYS A 32 9.16 17.88 51.05
C LYS A 32 9.91 19.19 50.85
N LYS A 33 10.65 19.58 51.89
CA LYS A 33 11.47 20.78 51.92
C LYS A 33 12.93 20.40 52.12
N TYR A 34 13.81 20.99 51.32
CA TYR A 34 15.25 20.77 51.35
C TYR A 34 15.96 22.11 51.51
N PRO A 35 16.85 22.27 52.50
CA PRO A 35 17.67 23.46 52.61
C PRO A 35 18.69 23.51 51.46
N LEU A 36 18.96 24.72 50.93
CA LEU A 36 20.04 24.94 49.97
C LEU A 36 21.33 25.29 50.71
N SER A 37 22.42 24.61 50.35
CA SER A 37 23.75 24.89 50.92
C SER A 37 24.44 26.06 50.21
N ASP A 38 24.17 26.17 48.90
CA ASP A 38 24.55 27.26 48.00
C ASP A 38 23.45 27.39 46.92
N ARG A 39 23.50 28.42 46.07
CA ARG A 39 22.43 28.84 45.13
C ARG A 39 21.78 27.70 44.34
N TYR A 40 22.54 26.66 43.97
CA TYR A 40 22.04 25.49 43.22
C TYR A 40 22.50 24.15 43.80
N ASP A 41 23.11 24.14 44.99
CA ASP A 41 23.59 22.91 45.63
C ASP A 41 22.54 22.34 46.58
N PHE A 42 21.78 21.37 46.07
CA PHE A 42 20.79 20.60 46.82
C PHE A 42 21.03 19.10 46.72
N SER A 43 20.63 18.40 47.79
CA SER A 43 20.54 16.94 47.84
C SER A 43 19.07 16.59 47.96
N LEU A 44 18.55 15.88 46.97
CA LEU A 44 17.18 15.34 47.02
C LEU A 44 17.25 13.92 47.56
N ASP A 45 16.35 13.57 48.47
CA ASP A 45 16.14 12.17 48.80
C ASP A 45 15.69 11.45 47.53
N VAL A 46 16.10 10.18 47.39
CA VAL A 46 15.71 9.35 46.23
C VAL A 46 14.20 9.42 46.10
N VAL A 47 13.72 10.00 45.00
CA VAL A 47 12.29 9.98 44.71
C VAL A 47 11.96 8.56 44.27
N THR A 48 11.39 7.78 45.19
CA THR A 48 11.19 6.33 45.08
C THR A 48 9.98 5.93 44.23
N GLU A 49 9.18 6.90 43.78
CA GLU A 49 7.96 6.63 43.02
C GLU A 49 8.15 6.78 41.50
N ASP A 50 7.44 5.96 40.73
CA ASP A 50 7.30 6.09 39.26
C ASP A 50 6.60 7.42 38.92
N ILE A 51 7.39 8.48 38.73
CA ILE A 51 6.94 9.78 38.25
C ILE A 51 6.82 9.73 36.73
N GLU A 52 5.66 10.13 36.20
CA GLU A 52 5.43 10.21 34.75
C GLU A 52 6.01 11.50 34.16
N SER A 53 5.97 12.61 34.90
CA SER A 53 6.48 13.89 34.44
C SER A 53 7.03 14.73 35.60
N ALA A 54 8.18 15.35 35.40
CA ALA A 54 8.77 16.29 36.34
C ALA A 54 8.73 17.71 35.77
N TYR A 55 8.54 18.69 36.64
CA TYR A 55 8.47 20.11 36.30
C TYR A 55 9.41 20.87 37.21
N LEU A 56 10.08 21.90 36.70
CA LEU A 56 10.98 22.75 37.48
C LEU A 56 10.43 24.17 37.48
N SER A 57 10.22 24.75 38.66
CA SER A 57 9.93 26.17 38.85
C SER A 57 11.19 26.88 39.33
N LEU A 58 11.57 27.94 38.62
CA LEU A 58 12.69 28.81 38.94
C LEU A 58 12.21 30.07 39.67
N PRO A 59 12.95 30.53 40.70
CA PRO A 59 12.64 31.78 41.37
C PRO A 59 12.98 32.95 40.44
N ILE A 60 12.29 34.07 40.60
CA ILE A 60 12.51 35.27 39.78
C ILE A 60 13.95 35.77 39.88
N SER A 61 14.59 35.61 41.04
CA SER A 61 15.99 36.00 41.28
C SER A 61 17.02 35.22 40.43
N SER A 62 16.62 34.10 39.82
CA SER A 62 17.46 33.34 38.87
C SER A 62 17.23 33.72 37.41
N LEU A 63 16.23 34.57 37.14
CA LEU A 63 15.80 34.96 35.82
C LEU A 63 16.13 36.43 35.57
N ASN A 64 16.38 36.74 34.30
CA ASN A 64 16.54 38.10 33.83
C ASN A 64 15.39 38.46 32.91
N PHE A 65 15.05 39.75 32.88
CA PHE A 65 13.84 40.24 32.24
C PHE A 65 14.15 41.46 31.38
N ARG A 66 13.44 41.59 30.27
CA ARG A 66 13.44 42.81 29.48
C ARG A 66 12.09 43.07 28.84
N PHE A 67 11.62 44.30 28.95
CA PHE A 67 10.45 44.77 28.22
C PHE A 67 10.86 45.25 26.83
N ILE A 68 10.14 44.80 25.82
CA ILE A 68 10.36 45.13 24.41
C ILE A 68 9.00 45.44 23.79
N ASP A 69 8.90 46.59 23.12
CA ASP A 69 7.69 46.97 22.41
C ASP A 69 7.79 46.52 20.95
N LEU A 70 6.91 45.61 20.54
CA LEU A 70 6.89 45.05 19.18
C LEU A 70 5.59 45.41 18.45
N PRO A 71 5.62 45.62 17.12
CA PRO A 71 4.42 45.95 16.34
C PRO A 71 3.51 44.74 16.05
N PHE A 72 3.77 43.58 16.66
CA PHE A 72 3.01 42.33 16.48
C PHE A 72 3.02 41.50 17.77
N SER A 73 2.04 40.61 17.92
CA SER A 73 1.88 39.68 19.05
C SER A 73 2.11 38.21 18.68
N ASP A 74 2.43 37.94 17.41
CA ASP A 74 2.65 36.59 16.92
C ASP A 74 3.90 35.98 17.56
N ARG A 75 3.75 34.85 18.25
CA ARG A 75 4.84 34.22 19.02
C ARG A 75 6.00 33.76 18.15
N GLU A 76 5.75 33.29 16.93
CA GLU A 76 6.83 32.83 16.04
C GLU A 76 7.68 34.01 15.60
N ARG A 77 7.04 35.11 15.18
CA ARG A 77 7.74 36.35 14.81
C ARG A 77 8.47 36.99 15.98
N ILE A 78 7.88 37.00 17.18
CA ILE A 78 8.55 37.48 18.40
C ILE A 78 9.84 36.68 18.62
N ARG A 79 9.78 35.35 18.51
CA ARG A 79 10.94 34.47 18.73
C ARG A 79 12.05 34.65 17.72
N GLU A 80 11.73 34.97 16.46
CA GLU A 80 12.73 35.27 15.44
C GLU A 80 13.48 36.57 15.74
N ILE A 81 12.80 37.55 16.35
CA ILE A 81 13.34 38.90 16.57
C ILE A 81 14.06 39.02 17.91
N LEU A 82 13.61 38.30 18.94
CA LEU A 82 14.21 38.34 20.28
C LEU A 82 15.74 38.12 20.32
N PRO A 83 16.36 37.19 19.58
CA PRO A 83 17.81 37.06 19.52
C PRO A 83 18.52 38.38 19.22
N PHE A 84 18.06 39.11 18.21
CA PHE A 84 18.67 40.36 17.78
C PHE A 84 18.51 41.47 18.83
N GLU A 85 17.34 41.53 19.47
CA GLU A 85 17.09 42.47 20.57
C GLU A 85 17.99 42.17 21.78
N LEU A 86 18.19 40.89 22.10
CA LEU A 86 18.99 40.43 23.24
C LEU A 86 20.51 40.53 22.97
N ASP A 87 20.96 40.31 21.74
CA ASP A 87 22.37 40.44 21.33
C ASP A 87 22.93 41.84 21.62
N GLY A 88 22.10 42.88 21.50
CA GLY A 88 22.51 44.25 21.78
C GLY A 88 22.71 44.58 23.26
N VAL A 89 22.34 43.70 24.19
CA VAL A 89 22.30 44.00 25.63
C VAL A 89 22.94 42.93 26.52
N ILE A 90 23.00 41.67 26.07
CA ILE A 90 23.60 40.58 26.83
C ILE A 90 25.07 40.41 26.46
N LEU A 91 25.94 40.36 27.46
CA LEU A 91 27.36 40.00 27.27
C LEU A 91 27.46 38.55 26.75
N GLY A 92 28.04 38.37 25.56
CA GLY A 92 28.06 37.07 24.85
C GLY A 92 26.85 36.82 23.94
N GLY A 93 25.88 37.74 23.95
CA GLY A 93 24.68 37.70 23.12
C GLY A 93 23.67 36.61 23.51
N SER A 94 22.63 36.49 22.70
CA SER A 94 21.55 35.49 22.78
C SER A 94 22.06 34.05 22.75
N SER A 95 23.26 33.82 22.20
CA SER A 95 23.88 32.48 22.11
C SER A 95 24.25 31.87 23.47
N GLU A 96 24.46 32.70 24.50
CA GLU A 96 24.87 32.28 25.85
C GLU A 96 23.68 32.12 26.82
N VAL A 97 22.46 32.43 26.37
CA VAL A 97 21.25 32.37 27.18
C VAL A 97 20.17 31.49 26.55
N ILE A 98 19.25 31.01 27.37
CA ILE A 98 17.95 30.50 26.91
C ILE A 98 16.91 31.55 27.25
N PHE A 99 16.01 31.82 26.32
CA PHE A 99 14.97 32.81 26.51
C PHE A 99 13.60 32.31 26.03
N ASP A 100 12.55 32.89 26.59
CA ASP A 100 11.18 32.75 26.12
C ASP A 100 10.42 34.06 26.35
N ASP A 101 9.22 34.15 25.80
CA ASP A 101 8.43 35.37 25.74
C ASP A 101 7.08 35.27 26.46
N ALA A 102 6.65 36.38 27.05
CA ALA A 102 5.28 36.57 27.51
C ALA A 102 4.76 37.94 27.04
N VAL A 103 3.62 37.94 26.33
CA VAL A 103 2.92 39.17 25.94
C VAL A 103 2.15 39.69 27.16
N ILE A 104 2.51 40.87 27.66
CA ILE A 104 1.97 41.44 28.91
C ILE A 104 0.79 42.36 28.65
N GLY A 105 0.78 43.05 27.51
CA GLY A 105 -0.29 43.97 27.15
C GLY A 105 -0.12 44.56 25.76
N SER A 106 -1.06 45.41 25.37
CA SER A 106 -1.04 46.14 24.10
C SER A 106 -1.50 47.58 24.30
N SER A 107 -0.77 48.54 23.73
CA SER A 107 -1.11 49.96 23.72
C SER A 107 -0.69 50.58 22.38
N ASP A 108 -1.53 51.43 21.80
CA ASP A 108 -1.25 52.18 20.56
C ASP A 108 -0.63 51.34 19.43
N ASN A 109 -1.24 50.17 19.15
CA ASN A 109 -0.82 49.24 18.10
C ASN A 109 0.61 48.65 18.28
N LYS A 110 1.14 48.73 19.51
CA LYS A 110 2.33 48.02 19.96
C LYS A 110 1.96 47.01 21.04
N TYR A 111 2.69 45.91 21.07
CA TYR A 111 2.58 44.86 22.05
C TYR A 111 3.79 44.91 22.97
N GLN A 112 3.53 44.99 24.26
CA GLN A 112 4.58 44.94 25.26
C GLN A 112 4.90 43.46 25.53
N VAL A 113 6.10 43.06 25.15
CA VAL A 113 6.61 41.70 25.32
C VAL A 113 7.65 41.70 26.43
N LEU A 114 7.49 40.77 27.37
CA LEU A 114 8.48 40.46 28.38
C LEU A 114 9.34 39.30 27.87
N ALA A 115 10.58 39.60 27.51
CA ALA A 115 11.60 38.59 27.29
C ALA A 115 12.14 38.11 28.64
N VAL A 116 12.06 36.82 28.89
CA VAL A 116 12.59 36.17 30.10
C VAL A 116 13.74 35.27 29.70
N TYR A 117 14.89 35.41 30.35
CA TYR A 117 16.09 34.67 29.96
C TYR A 117 16.98 34.26 31.14
N ILE A 118 17.71 33.17 30.95
CA ILE A 118 18.66 32.60 31.91
C ILE A 118 19.94 32.16 31.20
N GLY A 119 21.08 32.30 31.87
CA GLY A 119 22.37 31.80 31.36
C GLY A 119 22.36 30.29 31.16
N LYS A 120 22.87 29.83 30.00
CA LYS A 120 22.92 28.40 29.66
C LYS A 120 23.75 27.59 30.63
N ASN A 121 24.84 28.16 31.14
CA ASN A 121 25.70 27.56 32.16
C ASN A 121 24.91 27.23 33.44
N ILE A 122 24.14 28.18 33.97
CA ILE A 122 23.32 28.03 35.18
C ILE A 122 22.26 26.94 34.95
N LEU A 123 21.56 27.02 33.83
CA LEU A 123 20.50 26.05 33.51
C LEU A 123 21.07 24.63 33.33
N ARG A 124 22.25 24.50 32.73
CA ARG A 124 22.95 23.23 32.54
C ARG A 124 23.32 22.60 33.87
N GLU A 125 23.94 23.37 34.77
CA GLU A 125 24.31 22.91 36.11
C GLU A 125 23.09 22.40 36.89
N LEU A 126 21.99 23.17 36.86
CA LEU A 126 20.75 22.78 37.52
C LEU A 126 20.14 21.49 36.95
N LEU A 127 20.12 21.35 35.62
CA LEU A 127 19.60 20.16 34.95
C LEU A 127 20.49 18.93 35.20
N GLU A 128 21.82 19.09 35.21
CA GLU A 128 22.76 18.01 35.54
C GLU A 128 22.57 17.54 36.98
N ARG A 129 22.35 18.47 37.92
CA ARG A 129 22.06 18.15 39.32
C ARG A 129 20.73 17.42 39.48
N LEU A 130 19.68 17.81 38.76
CA LEU A 130 18.42 17.06 38.77
C LEU A 130 18.60 15.67 38.15
N ARG A 131 19.37 15.55 37.07
CA ARG A 131 19.66 14.28 36.41
C ARG A 131 20.42 13.31 37.30
N SER A 132 21.33 13.77 38.16
CA SER A 132 22.01 12.90 39.14
C SER A 132 21.03 12.24 40.12
N HIS A 133 19.87 12.87 40.33
CA HIS A 133 18.75 12.34 41.13
C HIS A 133 17.69 11.66 40.28
N LYS A 134 18.00 11.34 39.01
CA LYS A 134 17.11 10.71 38.01
C LYS A 134 15.90 11.56 37.61
N ILE A 135 15.89 12.84 37.95
CA ILE A 135 14.83 13.78 37.59
C ILE A 135 15.23 14.50 36.30
N ASP A 136 14.36 14.49 35.30
CA ASP A 136 14.54 15.27 34.08
C ASP A 136 13.25 16.05 33.81
N PRO A 137 13.23 17.37 34.07
CA PRO A 137 12.02 18.15 33.92
C PRO A 137 11.62 18.24 32.45
N VAL A 138 10.34 17.95 32.17
CA VAL A 138 9.74 18.12 30.85
C VAL A 138 9.51 19.59 30.52
N PHE A 139 9.49 20.44 31.55
CA PHE A 139 9.11 21.84 31.45
C PHE A 139 9.79 22.66 32.55
N ILE A 140 10.24 23.87 32.20
CA ILE A 140 10.89 24.79 33.14
C ILE A 140 10.11 26.11 33.15
N MET A 141 9.48 26.42 34.28
CA MET A 141 8.54 27.54 34.49
C MET A 141 9.03 28.47 35.60
N SER A 142 8.24 29.50 35.91
CA SER A 142 8.39 30.28 37.15
C SER A 142 7.02 30.60 37.74
N ILE A 143 6.74 30.01 38.91
CA ILE A 143 5.48 30.23 39.64
C ILE A 143 5.34 31.70 40.05
N GLU A 144 6.43 32.30 40.54
CA GLU A 144 6.47 33.69 40.97
C GLU A 144 6.21 34.65 39.81
N LEU A 145 6.77 34.37 38.62
CA LEU A 145 6.50 35.18 37.44
C LEU A 145 5.00 35.15 37.09
N LYS A 146 4.37 33.97 37.13
CA LYS A 146 2.93 33.85 36.86
C LYS A 146 2.10 34.70 37.82
N GLU A 147 2.46 34.72 39.10
CA GLU A 147 1.79 35.59 40.08
C GLU A 147 1.98 37.08 39.75
N ILE A 148 3.22 37.51 39.46
CA ILE A 148 3.48 38.91 39.13
C ILE A 148 2.66 39.35 37.91
N LEU A 149 2.58 38.52 36.88
CA LEU A 149 1.85 38.86 35.66
C LEU A 149 0.32 38.88 35.83
N LYS A 150 -0.23 38.35 36.94
CA LYS A 150 -1.66 38.58 37.29
C LYS A 150 -1.92 40.03 37.72
N GLY A 151 -0.90 40.74 38.25
CA GLY A 151 -0.99 42.15 38.64
C GLY A 151 -0.16 43.04 37.71
N VAL A 152 -0.80 43.69 36.75
CA VAL A 152 -0.15 44.46 35.67
C VAL A 152 0.53 45.73 36.21
N THR A 153 1.76 45.61 36.73
CA THR A 153 2.63 46.78 37.00
C THR A 153 4.10 46.36 37.02
N SER A 154 4.92 46.98 36.17
CA SER A 154 6.35 46.67 35.99
C SER A 154 7.18 46.79 37.27
N GLU A 155 6.70 47.56 38.25
CA GLU A 155 7.31 47.77 39.57
C GLU A 155 7.34 46.50 40.44
N ARG A 156 6.45 45.53 40.18
CA ARG A 156 6.35 44.29 40.97
C ARG A 156 7.48 43.30 40.73
N LEU A 157 8.16 43.36 39.58
CA LEU A 157 9.30 42.47 39.26
C LEU A 157 10.48 42.64 40.22
N LEU A 158 10.53 43.74 40.97
CA LEU A 158 11.59 44.05 41.94
C LEU A 158 11.19 43.80 43.39
N SER A 159 9.94 43.38 43.66
CA SER A 159 9.42 43.16 45.00
C SER A 159 9.48 41.68 45.39
N PRO A 160 9.84 41.32 46.64
CA PRO A 160 9.79 39.93 47.10
C PRO A 160 8.37 39.36 46.96
N VAL A 161 8.22 38.27 46.23
CA VAL A 161 6.93 37.59 46.05
C VAL A 161 6.67 36.72 47.28
N MET A 162 5.79 37.18 48.17
CA MET A 162 5.31 36.36 49.29
C MET A 162 4.09 35.55 48.85
N LEU A 163 4.29 34.23 48.67
CA LEU A 163 3.24 33.28 48.33
C LEU A 163 3.19 32.17 49.37
N GLU A 164 1.99 31.84 49.84
CA GLU A 164 1.77 30.65 50.66
C GLU A 164 1.94 29.37 49.82
N ASP A 165 2.35 28.27 50.45
CA ASP A 165 2.60 26.99 49.76
C ASP A 165 1.38 26.49 48.97
N LYS A 166 0.17 26.71 49.50
CA LYS A 166 -1.09 26.33 48.84
C LYS A 166 -1.28 27.07 47.51
N ASP A 167 -0.99 28.36 47.48
CA ASP A 167 -1.12 29.19 46.28
C ASP A 167 -0.02 28.86 45.27
N ARG A 168 1.21 28.58 45.73
CA ARG A 168 2.29 28.12 44.85
C ARG A 168 1.94 26.83 44.13
N ILE A 169 1.39 25.83 44.82
CA ILE A 169 0.96 24.58 44.20
C ILE A 169 -0.16 24.83 43.18
N ALA A 170 -1.15 25.67 43.52
CA ALA A 170 -2.25 26.00 42.61
C ALA A 170 -1.74 26.68 41.33
N LEU A 171 -0.85 27.66 41.46
CA LEU A 171 -0.20 28.37 40.36
C LEU A 171 0.67 27.44 39.51
N ALA A 172 1.41 26.52 40.15
CA ALA A 172 2.23 25.55 39.43
C ALA A 172 1.38 24.64 38.55
N VAL A 173 0.24 24.16 39.06
CA VAL A 173 -0.72 23.37 38.26
C VAL A 173 -1.33 24.21 37.12
N GLU A 174 -1.55 25.50 37.34
CA GLU A 174 -1.98 26.42 36.28
C GLU A 174 -0.91 26.57 35.19
N GLU A 175 0.36 26.76 35.56
CA GLU A 175 1.50 26.83 34.63
C GLU A 175 1.70 25.55 33.83
N ILE A 176 1.51 24.37 34.44
CA ILE A 176 1.55 23.08 33.73
C ILE A 176 0.49 23.02 32.63
N LYS A 177 -0.69 23.59 32.87
CA LYS A 177 -1.81 23.58 31.90
C LYS A 177 -1.71 24.68 30.86
N LYS A 178 -1.37 25.89 31.28
CA LYS A 178 -1.28 27.10 30.47
C LYS A 178 -0.01 27.85 30.86
N PRO A 179 1.13 27.46 30.28
CA PRO A 179 2.40 28.03 30.65
C PRO A 179 2.52 29.49 30.25
N THR A 180 3.15 30.27 31.11
CA THR A 180 3.54 31.64 30.80
C THR A 180 4.80 31.63 29.94
N ILE A 181 5.81 30.90 30.41
CA ILE A 181 7.10 30.69 29.74
C ILE A 181 7.53 29.21 29.84
N ASN A 182 8.36 28.76 28.90
CA ASN A 182 9.08 27.50 28.96
C ASN A 182 10.55 27.70 28.65
N LEU A 183 11.44 27.45 29.62
CA LEU A 183 12.89 27.53 29.40
C LEU A 183 13.51 26.15 29.03
N ARG A 184 12.70 25.08 28.89
CA ARG A 184 13.16 23.77 28.39
C ARG A 184 13.22 23.76 26.85
N ARG A 185 14.10 24.59 26.27
CA ARG A 185 14.18 24.85 24.82
C ARG A 185 15.58 24.63 24.27
N ASP A 186 15.69 24.62 22.95
CA ASP A 186 16.92 24.49 22.16
C ASP A 186 17.76 23.28 22.60
N GLU A 187 19.02 23.50 23.00
CA GLU A 187 19.93 22.44 23.48
C GLU A 187 19.45 21.76 24.77
N PHE A 188 18.51 22.40 25.49
CA PHE A 188 17.84 21.86 26.66
C PHE A 188 16.40 21.43 26.34
N SER A 189 16.10 21.02 25.11
CA SER A 189 14.81 20.40 24.81
C SER A 189 14.71 19.01 25.46
N TYR A 190 13.52 18.62 25.92
CA TYR A 190 13.28 17.30 26.52
C TYR A 190 13.16 16.22 25.43
N THR A 191 14.03 15.20 25.47
CA THR A 191 14.14 14.18 24.39
C THR A 191 13.75 12.76 24.81
N ARG A 192 13.56 12.47 26.12
CA ARG A 192 13.39 11.09 26.63
C ARG A 192 12.15 10.38 26.06
N ASP A 193 11.03 11.08 25.87
CA ASP A 193 9.82 10.47 25.29
C ASP A 193 9.97 10.16 23.80
N VAL A 194 10.70 11.01 23.07
CA VAL A 194 11.02 10.81 21.65
C VAL A 194 11.91 9.58 21.48
N GLU A 195 12.91 9.39 22.35
CA GLU A 195 13.78 8.21 22.32
C GLU A 195 13.03 6.92 22.67
N ARG A 196 12.14 6.97 23.68
CA ARG A 196 11.30 5.82 24.06
C ARG A 196 10.38 5.39 22.91
N THR A 197 9.79 6.36 22.21
CA THR A 197 8.90 6.11 21.06
C THR A 197 9.65 5.64 19.81
N LYS A 198 10.86 6.17 19.56
CA LYS A 198 11.72 5.66 18.47
C LYS A 198 12.07 4.19 18.65
N ARG A 199 12.26 3.71 19.88
CA ARG A 199 12.59 2.30 20.15
C ARG A 199 11.43 1.36 19.82
N SER A 200 10.19 1.70 20.19
CA SER A 200 9.03 0.88 19.83
C SER A 200 8.76 0.88 18.33
N LEU A 201 8.89 2.04 17.67
CA LEU A 201 8.75 2.17 16.21
C LEU A 201 9.75 1.30 15.44
N ARG A 202 10.99 1.15 15.92
CA ARG A 202 11.97 0.24 15.27
C ARG A 202 11.50 -1.21 15.29
N VAL A 203 10.94 -1.68 16.41
CA VAL A 203 10.42 -3.05 16.52
C VAL A 203 9.24 -3.24 15.57
N THR A 204 8.31 -2.28 15.55
CA THR A 204 7.18 -2.29 14.60
C THR A 204 7.64 -2.29 13.15
N ALA A 205 8.66 -1.50 12.81
CA ALA A 205 9.23 -1.47 11.46
C ALA A 205 9.86 -2.81 11.06
N VAL A 206 10.61 -3.46 11.96
CA VAL A 206 11.16 -4.80 11.73
C VAL A 206 10.05 -5.82 11.51
N LEU A 207 8.99 -5.79 12.33
CA LEU A 207 7.83 -6.69 12.16
C LEU A 207 7.10 -6.46 10.84
N MET A 208 6.95 -5.22 10.40
CA MET A 208 6.35 -4.87 9.10
C MET A 208 7.19 -5.38 7.93
N ILE A 209 8.51 -5.26 7.99
CA ILE A 209 9.42 -5.78 6.96
C ILE A 209 9.31 -7.31 6.90
N LEU A 210 9.29 -7.98 8.06
CA LEU A 210 9.17 -9.44 8.13
C LEU A 210 7.82 -9.91 7.55
N LEU A 211 6.73 -9.22 7.88
CA LEU A 211 5.42 -9.49 7.30
C LEU A 211 5.42 -9.31 5.77
N ALA A 212 6.01 -8.23 5.27
CA ALA A 212 6.13 -7.98 3.83
C ALA A 212 6.94 -9.07 3.12
N LEU A 213 8.00 -9.59 3.76
CA LEU A 213 8.79 -10.70 3.22
C LEU A 213 7.99 -11.99 3.12
N VAL A 214 7.16 -12.31 4.12
CA VAL A 214 6.29 -13.49 4.10
C VAL A 214 5.26 -13.38 2.97
N LEU A 215 4.62 -12.22 2.81
CA LEU A 215 3.67 -11.98 1.71
C LEU A 215 4.35 -12.05 0.33
N ALA A 216 5.56 -11.50 0.21
CA ALA A 216 6.32 -11.58 -1.03
C ALA A 216 6.72 -13.01 -1.38
N ALA A 217 7.10 -13.81 -0.38
CA ALA A 217 7.44 -15.22 -0.57
C ALA A 217 6.22 -16.02 -1.07
N ASP A 218 5.05 -15.81 -0.48
CA ASP A 218 3.79 -16.46 -0.89
C ASP A 218 3.45 -16.14 -2.36
N LEU A 219 3.49 -14.85 -2.73
CA LEU A 219 3.25 -14.41 -4.11
C LEU A 219 4.27 -15.00 -5.10
N LEU A 220 5.56 -15.06 -4.73
CA LEU A 220 6.59 -15.66 -5.59
C LEU A 220 6.38 -17.15 -5.77
N LEU A 221 6.01 -17.88 -4.72
CA LEU A 221 5.70 -19.31 -4.80
C LEU A 221 4.49 -19.58 -5.71
N GLU A 222 3.44 -18.76 -5.61
CA GLU A 222 2.28 -18.86 -6.49
C GLU A 222 2.65 -18.62 -7.96
N ILE A 223 3.42 -17.56 -8.25
CA ILE A 223 3.88 -17.25 -9.61
C ILE A 223 4.71 -18.39 -10.20
N VAL A 224 5.62 -18.97 -9.41
CA VAL A 224 6.47 -20.08 -9.87
C VAL A 224 5.63 -21.33 -10.13
N THR A 225 4.68 -21.64 -9.25
CA THR A 225 3.80 -22.81 -9.39
C THR A 225 2.93 -22.71 -10.64
N VAL A 226 2.28 -21.56 -10.85
CA VAL A 226 1.44 -21.31 -12.04
C VAL A 226 2.27 -21.39 -13.33
N ARG A 227 3.49 -20.86 -13.34
CA ARG A 227 4.38 -20.96 -14.52
C ARG A 227 4.75 -22.41 -14.84
N HIS A 228 5.02 -23.22 -13.83
CA HIS A 228 5.29 -24.65 -14.02
C HIS A 228 4.07 -25.39 -14.57
N GLU A 229 2.88 -25.11 -14.05
CA GLU A 229 1.64 -25.74 -14.51
C GLU A 229 1.32 -25.40 -15.98
N ILE A 230 1.50 -24.13 -16.38
CA ILE A 230 1.34 -23.70 -17.78
C ILE A 230 2.33 -24.44 -18.70
N ALA A 231 3.60 -24.53 -18.29
CA ALA A 231 4.62 -25.23 -19.08
C ALA A 231 4.32 -26.73 -19.21
N PHE A 232 3.85 -27.35 -18.12
CA PHE A 232 3.43 -28.75 -18.11
C PHE A 232 2.25 -28.99 -19.06
N LEU A 233 1.16 -28.21 -18.92
CA LEU A 233 -0.03 -28.32 -19.76
C LEU A 233 0.29 -28.09 -21.25
N LYS A 234 1.15 -27.12 -21.56
CA LYS A 234 1.60 -26.87 -22.94
C LYS A 234 2.37 -28.06 -23.52
N ASN A 235 3.25 -28.67 -22.74
CA ASN A 235 3.97 -29.87 -23.17
C ASN A 235 3.02 -31.06 -23.35
N GLU A 236 2.03 -31.24 -22.47
CA GLU A 236 1.04 -32.32 -22.59
C GLU A 236 0.17 -32.15 -23.84
N MET A 237 -0.30 -30.92 -24.11
CA MET A 237 -1.02 -30.59 -25.35
C MET A 237 -0.18 -30.89 -26.58
N ARG A 238 1.10 -30.49 -26.58
CA ARG A 238 2.01 -30.72 -27.71
C ARG A 238 2.28 -32.20 -27.95
N LYS A 239 2.45 -32.97 -26.87
CA LYS A 239 2.62 -34.43 -26.96
C LYS A 239 1.41 -35.08 -27.61
N LYS A 240 0.19 -34.78 -27.14
CA LYS A 240 -1.06 -35.30 -27.73
C LYS A 240 -1.25 -34.85 -29.18
N TYR A 241 -0.89 -33.61 -29.51
CA TYR A 241 -0.94 -33.13 -30.88
C TYR A 241 -0.02 -33.94 -31.81
N GLN A 242 1.22 -34.20 -31.37
CA GLN A 242 2.21 -34.97 -32.13
C GLN A 242 1.85 -36.45 -32.27
N GLU A 243 1.14 -37.04 -31.30
CA GLU A 243 0.58 -38.39 -31.41
C GLU A 243 -0.45 -38.49 -32.55
N ILE A 244 -1.22 -37.43 -32.81
CA ILE A 244 -2.21 -37.38 -33.89
C ILE A 244 -1.56 -37.02 -35.24
N PHE A 245 -0.62 -36.07 -35.25
CA PHE A 245 0.03 -35.55 -36.47
C PHE A 245 1.57 -35.65 -36.42
N PRO A 246 2.15 -36.85 -36.53
CA PRO A 246 3.59 -37.08 -36.36
C PRO A 246 4.48 -36.43 -37.45
N GLY A 247 3.92 -36.06 -38.60
CA GLY A 247 4.64 -35.43 -39.71
C GLY A 247 4.85 -33.92 -39.57
N GLU A 248 4.17 -33.25 -38.63
CA GLU A 248 4.18 -31.78 -38.53
C GLU A 248 5.28 -31.27 -37.60
N LYS A 249 6.31 -30.67 -38.18
CA LYS A 249 7.50 -30.19 -37.45
C LYS A 249 7.33 -28.79 -36.85
N ASN A 250 6.56 -27.92 -37.52
CA ASN A 250 6.36 -26.53 -37.13
C ASN A 250 5.04 -26.36 -36.37
N ILE A 251 5.08 -26.61 -35.07
CA ILE A 251 3.93 -26.46 -34.17
C ILE A 251 4.03 -25.11 -33.46
N ILE A 252 3.14 -24.19 -33.80
CA ILE A 252 3.08 -22.83 -33.22
C ILE A 252 1.94 -22.72 -32.22
N ASN A 253 0.76 -23.25 -32.57
CA ASN A 253 -0.42 -23.25 -31.72
C ASN A 253 -1.21 -24.54 -31.95
N GLU A 254 -1.07 -25.47 -31.02
CA GLU A 254 -1.60 -26.82 -31.07
C GLU A 254 -3.13 -26.82 -31.27
N LEU A 255 -3.84 -25.98 -30.52
CA LEU A 255 -5.30 -25.92 -30.55
C LEU A 255 -5.82 -25.35 -31.88
N TYR A 256 -5.19 -24.28 -32.37
CA TYR A 256 -5.59 -23.64 -33.62
C TYR A 256 -5.32 -24.56 -34.81
N GLN A 257 -4.13 -25.18 -34.87
CA GLN A 257 -3.78 -26.11 -35.94
C GLN A 257 -4.68 -27.35 -35.92
N LEU A 258 -4.98 -27.90 -34.74
CA LEU A 258 -5.91 -29.03 -34.60
C LEU A 258 -7.32 -28.67 -35.13
N LYS A 259 -7.83 -27.48 -34.77
CA LYS A 259 -9.13 -27.00 -35.29
C LYS A 259 -9.11 -26.83 -36.81
N SER A 260 -7.98 -26.39 -37.37
CA SER A 260 -7.80 -26.27 -38.83
C SER A 260 -7.85 -27.63 -39.51
N HIS A 261 -7.06 -28.60 -39.02
CA HIS A 261 -7.06 -29.98 -39.52
C HIS A 261 -8.44 -30.64 -39.41
N MET A 262 -9.12 -30.47 -38.26
CA MET A 262 -10.49 -30.95 -38.07
C MET A 262 -11.48 -30.37 -39.09
N LYS A 263 -11.34 -29.08 -39.43
CA LYS A 263 -12.18 -28.44 -40.45
C LYS A 263 -11.89 -28.98 -41.84
N GLU A 264 -10.62 -29.20 -42.18
CA GLU A 264 -10.23 -29.79 -43.46
C GLU A 264 -10.73 -31.23 -43.60
N LEU A 265 -10.59 -32.05 -42.55
CA LEU A 265 -11.08 -33.42 -42.52
C LEU A 265 -12.60 -33.49 -42.67
N LYS A 266 -13.36 -32.62 -41.98
CA LYS A 266 -14.81 -32.51 -42.16
C LYS A 266 -15.20 -32.07 -43.58
N GLY A 267 -14.46 -31.12 -44.16
CA GLY A 267 -14.68 -30.70 -45.54
C GLY A 267 -14.42 -31.84 -46.53
N LYS A 268 -13.40 -32.66 -46.29
CA LYS A 268 -13.12 -33.88 -47.08
C LYS A 268 -14.20 -34.94 -46.90
N GLU A 269 -14.69 -35.15 -45.67
CA GLU A 269 -15.79 -36.07 -45.36
C GLU A 269 -17.05 -35.71 -46.15
N GLU A 270 -17.43 -34.43 -46.22
CA GLU A 270 -18.60 -33.96 -47.00
C GLU A 270 -18.58 -34.38 -48.48
N PHE A 271 -17.40 -34.55 -49.10
CA PHE A 271 -17.30 -35.08 -50.48
C PHE A 271 -17.63 -36.56 -50.60
N TYR A 272 -17.48 -37.33 -49.51
CA TYR A 272 -17.74 -38.77 -49.47
C TYR A 272 -19.06 -39.14 -48.77
N VAL A 273 -19.72 -38.18 -48.11
CA VAL A 273 -21.04 -38.40 -47.50
C VAL A 273 -22.06 -38.80 -48.57
N GLY A 274 -22.47 -40.07 -48.52
CA GLY A 274 -23.51 -40.63 -49.40
C GLY A 274 -23.00 -41.31 -50.69
N VAL A 275 -21.68 -41.49 -50.85
CA VAL A 275 -21.11 -42.28 -51.95
C VAL A 275 -20.17 -43.33 -51.35
N ASN A 276 -20.35 -44.61 -51.70
CA ASN A 276 -19.39 -45.67 -51.39
C ASN A 276 -18.69 -46.08 -52.70
N PRO A 277 -17.56 -45.45 -53.07
CA PRO A 277 -16.96 -45.62 -54.39
C PRO A 277 -16.52 -47.06 -54.65
N LEU A 278 -16.03 -47.75 -53.62
CA LEU A 278 -15.58 -49.13 -53.74
C LEU A 278 -16.76 -50.08 -53.98
N ASN A 279 -17.87 -49.88 -53.24
CA ASN A 279 -19.07 -50.68 -53.46
C ASN A 279 -19.71 -50.40 -54.82
N LEU A 280 -19.71 -49.13 -55.26
CA LEU A 280 -20.17 -48.74 -56.60
C LEU A 280 -19.35 -49.42 -57.70
N LEU A 281 -18.01 -49.36 -57.62
CA LEU A 281 -17.13 -50.02 -58.59
C LEU A 281 -17.32 -51.54 -58.58
N PHE A 282 -17.49 -52.12 -57.39
CA PHE A 282 -17.80 -53.54 -57.24
C PHE A 282 -19.12 -53.91 -57.93
N ASN A 283 -20.22 -53.19 -57.64
CA ASN A 283 -21.52 -53.44 -58.25
C ASN A 283 -21.48 -53.32 -59.78
N LEU A 284 -20.79 -52.31 -60.32
CA LEU A 284 -20.62 -52.13 -61.77
C LEU A 284 -19.72 -53.17 -62.43
N SER A 285 -18.85 -53.84 -61.67
CA SER A 285 -18.00 -54.93 -62.18
C SER A 285 -18.76 -56.25 -62.35
N GLN A 286 -19.83 -56.46 -61.57
CA GLN A 286 -20.64 -57.69 -61.59
C GLN A 286 -21.67 -57.74 -62.72
N ILE A 287 -21.89 -56.61 -63.41
CA ILE A 287 -22.88 -56.52 -64.49
C ILE A 287 -22.26 -57.06 -65.78
N ASP A 288 -22.94 -58.00 -66.43
CA ASP A 288 -22.62 -58.42 -67.80
C ASP A 288 -22.96 -57.29 -68.78
N LYS A 289 -21.92 -56.75 -69.42
CA LYS A 289 -22.02 -55.54 -70.24
C LYS A 289 -22.31 -55.82 -71.71
N GLN A 290 -22.21 -57.07 -72.19
CA GLN A 290 -22.57 -57.48 -73.57
C GLN A 290 -22.16 -56.47 -74.68
N GLY A 291 -20.95 -55.93 -74.60
CA GLY A 291 -20.41 -54.96 -75.58
C GLY A 291 -20.71 -53.47 -75.30
N VAL A 292 -21.44 -53.15 -74.22
CA VAL A 292 -21.66 -51.79 -73.71
C VAL A 292 -20.43 -51.28 -72.97
N ILE A 293 -19.97 -50.08 -73.31
CA ILE A 293 -18.79 -49.44 -72.72
C ILE A 293 -19.23 -48.19 -71.95
N PHE A 294 -18.87 -48.11 -70.68
CA PHE A 294 -19.02 -46.89 -69.89
C PHE A 294 -17.76 -46.04 -70.00
N ASN A 295 -17.89 -44.83 -70.54
CA ASN A 295 -16.78 -43.90 -70.74
C ASN A 295 -16.64 -42.92 -69.57
N GLU A 296 -17.75 -42.57 -68.92
CA GLU A 296 -17.78 -41.63 -67.79
C GLU A 296 -18.77 -42.13 -66.74
N ILE A 297 -18.34 -42.17 -65.49
CA ILE A 297 -19.18 -42.51 -64.34
C ILE A 297 -18.98 -41.44 -63.28
N THR A 298 -20.04 -40.69 -63.01
CA THR A 298 -20.04 -39.58 -62.06
C THR A 298 -20.96 -39.94 -60.91
N ALA A 299 -20.43 -39.90 -59.69
CA ALA A 299 -21.17 -40.14 -58.46
C ALA A 299 -21.13 -38.90 -57.58
N ASP A 300 -22.29 -38.34 -57.26
CA ASP A 300 -22.40 -37.17 -56.37
C ASP A 300 -23.64 -37.29 -55.49
N ARG A 301 -23.45 -37.21 -54.17
CA ARG A 301 -24.53 -37.23 -53.15
C ARG A 301 -25.57 -38.33 -53.37
N GLY A 302 -25.13 -39.52 -53.75
CA GLY A 302 -25.98 -40.70 -54.01
C GLY A 302 -26.66 -40.73 -55.38
N ASN A 303 -26.43 -39.74 -56.25
CA ASN A 303 -26.86 -39.79 -57.65
C ASN A 303 -25.70 -40.27 -58.53
N LEU A 304 -26.02 -41.15 -59.47
CA LEU A 304 -25.10 -41.77 -60.40
C LEU A 304 -25.47 -41.39 -61.81
N THR A 305 -24.51 -40.89 -62.57
CA THR A 305 -24.64 -40.64 -64.00
C THR A 305 -23.59 -41.47 -64.73
N MET A 306 -24.06 -42.33 -65.63
CA MET A 306 -23.22 -43.23 -66.40
C MET A 306 -23.41 -42.91 -67.88
N LYS A 307 -22.33 -42.51 -68.55
CA LYS A 307 -22.32 -42.24 -69.99
C LYS A 307 -21.49 -43.28 -70.70
N GLY A 308 -21.92 -43.66 -71.89
CA GLY A 308 -21.25 -44.71 -72.62
C GLY A 308 -21.73 -44.88 -74.06
N GLU A 309 -21.21 -45.94 -74.67
CA GLU A 309 -21.56 -46.38 -76.02
C GLU A 309 -22.04 -47.83 -75.99
N ALA A 310 -23.05 -48.13 -76.80
CA ALA A 310 -23.64 -49.45 -76.94
C ALA A 310 -23.84 -49.80 -78.43
N PRO A 311 -23.81 -51.09 -78.83
CA PRO A 311 -24.03 -51.49 -80.21
C PRO A 311 -25.45 -51.17 -80.70
N SER A 312 -26.47 -51.24 -79.83
CA SER A 312 -27.86 -50.98 -80.18
C SER A 312 -28.68 -50.40 -79.01
N LEU A 313 -29.86 -49.87 -79.31
CA LEU A 313 -30.80 -49.41 -78.27
C LEU A 313 -31.29 -50.57 -77.37
N SER A 314 -31.42 -51.77 -77.93
CA SER A 314 -31.76 -52.98 -77.17
C SER A 314 -30.70 -53.32 -76.11
N ASP A 315 -29.42 -53.12 -76.41
CA ASP A 315 -28.34 -53.39 -75.46
C ASP A 315 -28.35 -52.40 -74.29
N ILE A 316 -28.68 -51.12 -74.57
CA ILE A 316 -28.86 -50.09 -73.55
C ILE A 316 -30.01 -50.48 -72.60
N GLN A 317 -31.14 -50.95 -73.15
CA GLN A 317 -32.29 -51.39 -72.35
C GLN A 317 -31.97 -52.63 -71.51
N HIS A 318 -31.21 -53.58 -72.06
CA HIS A 318 -30.81 -54.78 -71.33
C HIS A 318 -29.87 -54.44 -70.16
N VAL A 319 -28.84 -53.61 -70.38
CA VAL A 319 -27.93 -53.15 -69.33
C VAL A 319 -28.66 -52.29 -68.29
N ARG A 320 -29.61 -51.44 -68.70
CA ARG A 320 -30.48 -50.71 -67.77
C ARG A 320 -31.23 -51.67 -66.83
N GLY A 321 -31.84 -52.73 -67.36
CA GLY A 321 -32.55 -53.72 -66.53
C GLY A 321 -31.62 -54.47 -65.55
N LYS A 322 -30.36 -54.70 -65.92
CA LYS A 322 -29.37 -55.27 -65.00
C LYS A 322 -28.94 -54.27 -63.92
N LEU A 323 -28.78 -52.99 -64.28
CA LEU A 323 -28.47 -51.92 -63.32
C LEU A 323 -29.58 -51.76 -62.27
N GLU A 324 -30.84 -51.99 -62.62
CA GLU A 324 -31.98 -51.98 -61.67
C GLU A 324 -31.86 -53.04 -60.57
N SER A 325 -31.02 -54.06 -60.73
CA SER A 325 -30.76 -55.06 -59.68
C SER A 325 -29.86 -54.53 -58.56
N PHE A 326 -29.05 -53.52 -58.84
CA PHE A 326 -28.03 -52.98 -57.92
C PHE A 326 -28.29 -51.52 -57.52
N PHE A 327 -29.03 -50.77 -58.34
CA PHE A 327 -29.29 -49.35 -58.14
C PHE A 327 -30.81 -49.06 -58.15
N ASN A 328 -31.20 -47.92 -57.59
CA ASN A 328 -32.58 -47.44 -57.58
C ASN A 328 -32.81 -46.40 -58.68
N GLU A 329 -34.05 -46.21 -59.13
CA GLU A 329 -34.44 -45.16 -60.07
C GLU A 329 -33.57 -45.11 -61.35
N VAL A 330 -33.27 -46.28 -61.93
CA VAL A 330 -32.44 -46.37 -63.15
C VAL A 330 -33.23 -45.96 -64.38
N THR A 331 -32.86 -44.84 -64.98
CA THR A 331 -33.53 -44.27 -66.16
C THR A 331 -32.54 -43.95 -67.27
N ILE A 332 -32.97 -44.15 -68.51
CA ILE A 332 -32.22 -43.71 -69.69
C ILE A 332 -32.60 -42.24 -69.91
N SER A 333 -31.68 -41.33 -69.62
CA SER A 333 -31.89 -39.89 -69.71
C SER A 333 -31.65 -39.33 -71.11
N ASP A 334 -30.76 -39.94 -71.90
CA ASP A 334 -30.49 -39.58 -73.29
C ASP A 334 -29.99 -40.80 -74.07
N SER A 335 -30.35 -40.89 -75.36
CA SER A 335 -29.81 -41.88 -76.29
C SER A 335 -29.79 -41.32 -77.72
N LYS A 336 -28.63 -41.32 -78.37
CA LYS A 336 -28.45 -40.81 -79.74
C LYS A 336 -27.47 -41.64 -80.54
N SER A 337 -27.65 -41.66 -81.86
CA SER A 337 -26.73 -42.35 -82.77
C SER A 337 -25.41 -41.60 -82.90
N SER A 338 -24.30 -42.33 -82.83
CA SER A 338 -22.95 -41.83 -83.07
C SER A 338 -22.59 -41.93 -84.56
N SER A 339 -21.64 -41.11 -85.01
CA SER A 339 -21.12 -41.14 -86.39
C SER A 339 -20.39 -42.45 -86.74
N GLN A 340 -20.08 -43.29 -85.75
CA GLN A 340 -19.40 -44.57 -85.89
C GLN A 340 -20.34 -45.78 -85.91
N GLY A 341 -21.66 -45.57 -85.94
CA GLY A 341 -22.66 -46.64 -86.00
C GLY A 341 -23.04 -47.26 -84.65
N THR A 342 -22.48 -46.78 -83.54
CA THR A 342 -22.87 -47.11 -82.16
C THR A 342 -23.91 -46.12 -81.62
N MET A 343 -24.56 -46.45 -80.51
CA MET A 343 -25.49 -45.58 -79.78
C MET A 343 -24.81 -45.01 -78.54
N LEU A 344 -24.71 -43.68 -78.45
CA LEU A 344 -24.31 -42.97 -77.24
C LEU A 344 -25.50 -42.92 -76.28
N PHE A 345 -25.25 -43.16 -74.99
CA PHE A 345 -26.30 -43.14 -73.97
C PHE A 345 -25.85 -42.43 -72.69
N THR A 346 -26.85 -41.92 -71.96
CA THR A 346 -26.69 -41.48 -70.58
C THR A 346 -27.74 -42.16 -69.71
N ILE A 347 -27.31 -42.97 -68.76
CA ILE A 347 -28.16 -43.58 -67.74
C ILE A 347 -27.96 -42.84 -66.42
N THR A 348 -29.05 -42.43 -65.80
CA THR A 348 -29.05 -41.90 -64.44
C THR A 348 -29.62 -42.94 -63.48
N ALA A 349 -29.04 -43.04 -62.30
CA ALA A 349 -29.49 -43.94 -61.25
C ALA A 349 -29.24 -43.31 -59.87
N LYS A 350 -29.87 -43.84 -58.84
CA LYS A 350 -29.54 -43.52 -57.45
C LYS A 350 -28.90 -44.71 -56.78
N ASP A 351 -27.86 -44.45 -56.01
CA ASP A 351 -27.23 -45.49 -55.20
C ASP A 351 -28.25 -46.04 -54.21
N ARG A 352 -28.27 -47.37 -54.05
CA ARG A 352 -29.08 -47.99 -53.01
C ARG A 352 -28.41 -47.65 -51.70
N LYS A 353 -29.02 -46.74 -50.93
CA LYS A 353 -28.58 -46.46 -49.56
C LYS A 353 -28.41 -47.81 -48.84
N ALA A 354 -27.18 -48.11 -48.43
CA ALA A 354 -26.91 -49.14 -47.44
C ALA A 354 -27.43 -48.71 -46.08
#